data_AF-A0A965A3G9-F1
#
_entry.id   AF-A0A965A3G9-F1
#
_cell.length_a   1.000
_cell.length_b   1.000
_cell.length_c   1.000
_cell.angle_alpha   90.00
_cell.angle_beta   90.00
_cell.angle_gamma   90.00
#
_symmetry.space_group_name_H-M   'P 1'
#
loop_
_entity.id
_entity.type
_entity.pdbx_description
1 polymer ?
#
loop_
_entity_poly.entity_id
_entity_poly.type
_entity_poly.pdbx_seq_one_letter_code
_entity_poly.pdbx_strand_id
1 'polypeptide(L)'
;MQVSKATRNAVTNGADPLISLVGVSKRFPNGTLALDNVDLNIPRGQLLSLIGLSGSGKSTLMRHLNGLHRPTAGKVTVMGVEVSSASNRE
;
A
#
# COMPACT_ATOMS: atom_id res chain seq x y z
N MET A 1 -12.04 5.77 -2.10
CA MET A 1 -11.49 4.92 -1.02
C MET A 1 -11.07 5.87 0.09
N GLN A 2 -11.56 5.70 1.32
CA GLN A 2 -11.07 6.47 2.47
C GLN A 2 -10.19 5.59 3.34
N VAL A 3 -9.09 6.18 3.82
CA VAL A 3 -8.11 5.53 4.66
C VAL A 3 -8.20 6.17 6.03
N SER A 4 -8.69 5.44 7.02
CA SER A 4 -8.83 5.94 8.40
C SER A 4 -7.72 5.35 9.28
N LYS A 5 -6.98 6.23 9.96
CA LYS A 5 -5.89 5.87 10.88
C LYS A 5 -6.44 5.80 12.30
N ALA A 6 -6.27 4.66 12.97
CA ALA A 6 -6.55 4.52 14.39
C ALA A 6 -5.24 4.34 15.15
N THR A 7 -4.88 5.32 15.97
CA THR A 7 -3.65 5.30 16.77
C THR A 7 -3.92 4.58 18.09
N ARG A 8 -3.40 3.36 18.26
CA ARG A 8 -3.16 2.81 19.60
C ARG A 8 -1.74 3.21 20.01
N ASN A 9 -1.59 3.70 21.24
CA ASN A 9 -0.32 4.22 21.75
C ASN A 9 0.69 3.07 21.88
N ALA A 10 1.55 2.92 20.87
CA ALA A 10 2.70 2.02 20.90
C ALA A 10 3.96 2.88 20.78
N VAL A 11 4.77 2.87 21.82
CA VAL A 11 6.07 3.55 21.86
C VAL A 11 6.98 2.88 20.84
N THR A 12 7.22 3.53 19.69
CA THR A 12 8.37 3.19 18.84
C THR A 12 9.02 4.47 18.33
N ASN A 13 10.27 4.64 18.73
CA ASN A 13 11.18 5.68 18.28
C ASN A 13 11.69 5.25 16.91
N GLY A 14 11.38 5.99 15.84
CA GLY A 14 11.85 5.69 14.48
C GLY A 14 11.07 6.49 13.46
N ALA A 15 11.71 7.50 12.88
CA ALA A 15 11.12 8.45 11.93
C ALA A 15 10.67 7.80 10.59
N ASP A 16 11.08 6.56 10.32
CA ASP A 16 10.77 5.88 9.06
C ASP A 16 9.44 5.11 9.11
N PRO A 17 8.53 5.32 8.14
CA PRO A 17 7.30 4.56 8.04
C PRO A 17 7.60 3.08 7.79
N LEU A 18 6.84 2.18 8.44
CA LEU A 18 6.93 0.73 8.20
C LEU A 18 6.48 0.38 6.78
N ILE A 19 5.48 1.11 6.28
CA ILE A 19 4.93 0.95 4.94
C ILE A 19 4.83 2.33 4.30
N SER A 20 5.34 2.47 3.09
CA SER A 20 5.27 3.70 2.30
C SER A 20 4.85 3.41 0.86
N LEU A 21 3.83 4.12 0.39
CA LEU A 21 3.39 4.16 -1.00
C LEU A 21 3.57 5.58 -1.50
N VAL A 22 4.23 5.70 -2.64
CA VAL A 22 4.48 6.99 -3.30
C VAL A 22 3.99 6.91 -4.74
N GLY A 23 2.95 7.69 -5.06
CA GLY A 23 2.35 7.79 -6.39
C GLY A 23 1.84 6.47 -6.97
N VAL A 24 1.36 5.56 -6.12
CA VAL A 24 1.07 4.18 -6.54
C VAL A 24 -0.16 4.12 -7.41
N SER A 25 0.02 3.68 -8.66
CA SER A 25 -1.05 3.44 -9.61
C SER A 25 -1.06 1.98 -10.05
N LYS A 26 -2.27 1.44 -10.30
CA LYS A 26 -2.45 0.10 -10.86
C LYS A 26 -3.52 0.11 -11.94
N ARG A 27 -3.09 -0.12 -13.18
CA ARG A 27 -3.97 -0.48 -14.29
C ARG A 27 -3.87 -1.98 -14.59
N PHE A 28 -5.01 -2.64 -14.75
CA PHE A 28 -5.07 -4.04 -15.17
C PHE A 28 -5.09 -4.15 -16.71
N PRO A 29 -4.75 -5.32 -17.30
CA PRO A 29 -4.72 -5.51 -18.75
C PRO A 29 -6.06 -5.23 -19.45
N ASN A 30 -7.17 -5.42 -18.74
CA ASN A 30 -8.52 -5.09 -19.21
C ASN A 30 -8.81 -3.58 -19.24
N GLY A 31 -7.82 -2.72 -18.99
CA GLY A 31 -7.94 -1.27 -18.96
C GLY A 31 -8.44 -0.68 -17.64
N THR A 32 -8.90 -1.49 -16.68
CA THR A 32 -9.45 -1.01 -15.40
C THR A 32 -8.36 -0.33 -14.56
N LEU A 33 -8.59 0.92 -14.17
CA LEU A 33 -7.75 1.65 -13.22
C LEU A 33 -8.21 1.33 -11.80
N ALA A 34 -7.45 0.50 -11.10
CA ALA A 34 -7.80 0.01 -9.77
C ALA A 34 -7.18 0.83 -8.63
N LEU A 35 -6.02 1.46 -8.87
CA LEU A 35 -5.41 2.44 -7.99
C LEU A 35 -4.96 3.61 -8.86
N ASP A 36 -5.20 4.82 -8.37
CA ASP A 36 -4.89 6.05 -9.07
C ASP A 36 -4.09 6.97 -8.14
N ASN A 37 -2.80 7.12 -8.43
CA ASN A 37 -1.84 7.97 -7.72
C ASN A 37 -1.98 7.96 -6.19
N VAL A 38 -1.89 6.78 -5.57
CA VAL A 38 -2.09 6.61 -4.12
C VAL A 38 -0.80 6.87 -3.34
N ASP A 39 -0.84 7.85 -2.46
CA ASP A 39 0.18 8.13 -1.45
C ASP A 39 -0.28 7.68 -0.06
N LEU A 40 0.54 6.88 0.63
CA LEU A 40 0.20 6.36 1.96
C LEU A 40 1.44 6.03 2.78
N ASN A 41 1.56 6.64 3.96
CA ASN A 41 2.57 6.29 4.96
C ASN A 41 1.91 5.72 6.23
N ILE A 42 2.38 4.54 6.63
CA ILE A 42 1.94 3.82 7.85
C ILE A 42 3.17 3.63 8.75
N PRO A 43 3.24 4.35 9.87
CA PRO A 43 4.27 4.13 10.89
C PRO A 43 4.18 2.74 11.54
N ARG A 44 5.27 2.32 12.20
CA ARG A 44 5.26 1.12 13.06
C ARG A 44 4.19 1.26 14.15
N GLY A 45 3.51 0.16 14.45
CA GLY A 45 2.50 0.08 15.52
C GLY A 45 1.15 0.73 15.22
N GLN A 46 0.91 1.27 14.01
CA GLN A 46 -0.40 1.81 13.64
C GLN A 46 -1.37 0.73 13.15
N LEU A 47 -2.66 0.92 13.50
CA LEU A 47 -3.77 0.18 12.93
C LEU A 47 -4.42 1.00 11.82
N LEU A 48 -4.46 0.42 10.61
CA LEU A 48 -5.09 1.02 9.43
C LEU A 48 -6.37 0.28 9.07
N SER A 49 -7.45 1.03 8.79
CA SER A 49 -8.64 0.49 8.15
C SER A 49 -8.84 1.07 6.75
N LEU A 50 -9.13 0.20 5.78
CA LEU A 50 -9.47 0.57 4.42
C LEU A 50 -10.98 0.48 4.20
N ILE A 51 -11.62 1.62 3.92
CA ILE A 51 -13.08 1.69 3.78
C ILE A 51 -13.44 2.23 2.39
N GLY A 52 -14.47 1.65 1.78
CA GLY A 52 -14.97 2.08 0.47
C GLY A 52 -15.88 1.05 -0.18
N LEU A 53 -16.60 1.48 -1.22
CA LEU A 53 -17.52 0.64 -2.01
C LEU A 53 -16.81 -0.58 -2.63
N SER A 54 -17.56 -1.63 -2.97
CA SER A 54 -17.01 -2.73 -3.77
C SER A 54 -16.42 -2.18 -5.07
N GLY A 55 -15.28 -2.73 -5.51
CA GLY A 55 -14.56 -2.24 -6.70
C GLY A 55 -13.66 -1.02 -6.47
N SER A 56 -13.67 -0.37 -5.30
CA SER A 56 -12.87 0.84 -5.03
C SER A 56 -11.34 0.63 -4.91
N GLY A 57 -10.81 -0.55 -5.26
CA GLY A 57 -9.37 -0.83 -5.20
C GLY A 57 -8.81 -1.33 -3.87
N LYS A 58 -9.61 -1.54 -2.81
CA LYS A 58 -9.12 -1.96 -1.47
C LYS A 58 -8.30 -3.26 -1.49
N SER A 59 -8.85 -4.32 -2.06
CA SER A 59 -8.16 -5.62 -2.18
C SER A 59 -6.93 -5.50 -3.08
N THR A 60 -6.99 -4.66 -4.11
CA THR A 60 -5.85 -4.36 -4.96
C THR A 60 -4.73 -3.69 -4.16
N LEU A 61 -5.04 -2.69 -3.32
CA LEU A 61 -4.07 -2.04 -2.44
C LEU A 61 -3.41 -3.04 -1.48
N MET A 62 -4.21 -3.89 -0.84
CA MET A 62 -3.71 -4.93 0.07
C MET A 62 -2.77 -5.93 -0.63
N ARG A 63 -3.06 -6.31 -1.89
CA ARG A 63 -2.16 -7.18 -2.66
C ARG A 63 -0.83 -6.52 -3.01
N HIS A 64 -0.78 -5.19 -3.16
CA HIS A 64 0.49 -4.48 -3.34
C HIS A 64 1.31 -4.47 -2.05
N LEU A 65 0.66 -4.28 -0.89
CA LEU A 65 1.33 -4.34 0.41
C LEU A 65 1.93 -5.72 0.69
N ASN A 66 1.23 -6.78 0.29
CA ASN A 66 1.71 -8.15 0.44
C ASN A 66 2.70 -8.59 -0.66
N GLY A 67 3.02 -7.71 -1.61
CA GLY A 67 3.91 -8.00 -2.73
C GLY A 67 3.38 -8.93 -3.81
N LEU A 68 2.09 -9.25 -3.77
CA LEU A 68 1.43 -10.09 -4.77
C LEU A 68 1.20 -9.33 -6.08
N HIS A 69 1.05 -8.01 -6.02
CA HIS A 69 0.87 -7.17 -7.20
C HIS A 69 1.98 -6.13 -7.30
N ARG A 70 2.55 -6.00 -8.50
CA ARG A 70 3.42 -4.88 -8.86
C ARG A 70 2.58 -3.67 -9.33
N PRO A 71 2.92 -2.46 -8.85
CA PRO A 71 2.29 -1.24 -9.34
C PRO A 71 2.64 -1.02 -10.81
N THR A 72 1.75 -0.38 -11.57
CA THR A 72 2.06 0.05 -12.94
C THR A 72 2.85 1.36 -12.95
N ALA A 73 2.75 2.17 -11.89
CA ALA A 73 3.58 3.34 -11.66
C ALA A 73 3.69 3.62 -10.15
N GLY A 74 4.72 4.36 -9.75
CA GLY A 74 5.01 4.65 -8.34
C GLY A 74 5.78 3.53 -7.64
N LYS A 75 5.92 3.65 -6.32
CA LYS A 75 6.74 2.74 -5.50
C LYS A 75 6.02 2.30 -4.23
N VAL A 76 6.28 1.06 -3.82
CA VAL A 76 5.79 0.47 -2.56
C VAL A 76 6.99 -0.03 -1.77
N THR A 77 7.14 0.45 -0.54
CA THR A 77 8.19 0.03 0.39
C THR A 77 7.55 -0.56 1.63
N VAL A 78 8.01 -1.74 2.06
CA VAL A 78 7.55 -2.42 3.27
C VAL A 78 8.78 -2.84 4.07
N MET A 79 8.84 -2.43 5.34
CA MET A 79 9.98 -2.67 6.24
C MET A 79 11.33 -2.23 5.66
N GLY A 80 11.34 -1.14 4.88
CA GLY A 80 12.54 -0.63 4.21
C GLY A 80 12.93 -1.37 2.93
N VAL A 81 12.14 -2.35 2.47
CA VAL A 81 12.37 -3.09 1.23
C VAL A 81 11.38 -2.67 0.15
N GLU A 82 11.87 -2.30 -1.03
CA GLU A 82 11.01 -1.98 -2.17
C GLU A 82 10.36 -3.26 -2.72
N VAL A 83 9.03 -3.33 -2.65
CA VAL A 83 8.27 -4.55 -2.97
C VAL A 83 8.29 -4.87 -4.47
N SER A 84 8.56 -3.88 -5.33
CA SER A 84 8.75 -4.07 -6.77
C SER A 84 9.96 -4.97 -7.09
N SER A 85 10.98 -4.94 -6.23
CA SER A 85 12.27 -5.62 -6.40
C SER A 85 12.30 -7.03 -5.81
N ALA A 86 11.33 -7.39 -4.96
CA ALA A 86 11.19 -8.75 -4.46
C ALA A 86 10.83 -9.65 -5.65
N SER A 87 11.78 -10.50 -6.05
CA SER A 87 11.59 -11.49 -7.12
C SER A 87 10.38 -12.34 -6.80
N ASN A 88 9.39 -12.37 -7.68
CA ASN A 88 8.34 -13.38 -7.63
C ASN A 88 9.02 -14.72 -7.94
N ARG A 89 9.30 -15.51 -6.90
CA ARG A 89 9.55 -16.94 -7.07
C ARG A 89 8.18 -17.58 -7.28
N GLU A 90 7.77 -17.64 -8.54
CA GLU A 90 6.87 -18.69 -9.03
C GLU A 90 7.66 -20.00 -9.15
#